data_AF-Q72B99-F1
#
_entry.id   AF-Q72B99-F1
#
_cell.length_a   1.000
_cell.length_b   1.000
_cell.length_c   1.000
_cell.angle_alpha   90.00
_cell.angle_beta   90.00
_cell.angle_gamma   90.00
#
_symmetry.space_group_name_H-M   'P 1'
#
loop_
_entity.id
_entity.type
_entity.pdbx_description
1 polymer ?
#
loop_
_entity_poly.entity_id
_entity_poly.type
_entity_poly.pdbx_seq_one_letter_code
_entity_poly.pdbx_strand_id
1 'polypeptide(L)' 'MYETTATHDAREARLPRVWLVGWEEIEQATGMTRKVLKPLITEAALPVRYIGGRPVTTATQLERWVAAGVGV' A
#
# COMPACT_ATOMS: atom_id res chain seq x y z
N MET A 1 -48.04 10.93 5.97
CA MET A 1 -46.98 11.23 4.99
C MET A 1 -46.09 12.29 5.58
N TYR A 2 -44.86 11.94 5.94
CA TYR A 2 -43.81 12.90 6.28
C TYR A 2 -42.53 12.39 5.60
N GLU A 3 -42.20 12.99 4.47
CA GLU A 3 -40.93 12.81 3.77
C GLU A 3 -39.87 13.61 4.54
N THR A 4 -39.24 12.96 5.53
CA THR A 4 -38.12 13.57 6.26
C THR A 4 -36.84 13.44 5.44
N THR A 5 -36.46 14.55 4.85
CA THR A 5 -35.13 14.88 4.33
C THR A 5 -34.04 14.55 5.36
N ALA A 6 -33.18 13.57 5.03
CA ALA A 6 -31.88 13.42 5.64
C ALA A 6 -30.86 12.95 4.57
N THR A 7 -30.72 13.76 3.52
CA THR A 7 -29.54 13.76 2.66
C THR A 7 -28.37 14.36 3.47
N HIS A 8 -27.90 13.65 4.48
CA HIS A 8 -26.84 14.10 5.39
C HIS A 8 -25.87 12.96 5.70
N ASP A 9 -25.28 12.33 4.67
CA ASP A 9 -24.00 11.62 4.86
C ASP A 9 -23.25 11.33 3.54
N ALA A 10 -23.36 12.18 2.52
CA ALA A 10 -22.63 12.00 1.26
C ALA A 10 -21.23 12.66 1.27
N ARG A 11 -20.74 13.08 2.45
CA ARG A 11 -19.51 13.87 2.60
C ARG A 11 -18.50 13.29 3.59
N GLU A 12 -18.64 12.02 3.99
CA GLU A 12 -17.42 11.24 4.23
C GLU A 12 -16.75 11.07 2.87
N ALA A 13 -16.04 12.12 2.46
CA ALA A 13 -14.98 12.04 1.48
C ALA A 13 -14.15 10.86 1.94
N ARG A 14 -14.34 9.74 1.24
CA ARG A 14 -13.63 8.49 1.40
C ARG A 14 -12.17 8.81 1.20
N LEU A 15 -11.50 9.32 2.25
CA LEU A 15 -10.06 9.31 2.30
C LEU A 15 -9.75 7.83 2.09
N PRO A 16 -9.13 7.45 0.97
CA PRO A 16 -8.82 6.05 0.75
C PRO A 16 -8.02 5.66 1.98
N ARG A 17 -8.52 4.73 2.79
CA ARG A 17 -7.80 4.27 3.97
C ARG A 17 -6.51 3.67 3.43
N VAL A 18 -5.44 4.45 3.45
CA VAL A 18 -4.16 4.03 2.91
C VAL A 18 -3.62 3.04 3.91
N TRP A 19 -3.85 1.76 3.65
CA TRP A 19 -3.30 0.68 4.46
C TRP A 19 -1.82 0.60 4.17
N LEU A 20 -1.03 1.01 5.17
CA LEU A 20 0.41 0.83 5.16
C LEU A 20 0.72 -0.63 5.46
N VAL A 21 1.52 -1.23 4.60
CA VAL A 21 1.94 -2.62 4.68
C VAL A 21 3.44 -2.69 4.96
N GLY A 22 3.83 -3.61 5.82
CA GLY A 22 5.21 -3.78 6.28
C GLY A 22 5.98 -4.86 5.52
N TRP A 23 7.12 -5.26 6.08
CA TRP A 23 7.98 -6.30 5.50
C TRP A 23 7.24 -7.60 5.18
N GLU A 24 6.41 -8.09 6.10
CA GLU A 24 5.76 -9.39 5.96
C GLU A 24 4.78 -9.40 4.78
N GLU A 25 3.93 -8.39 4.67
CA GLU A 25 3.01 -8.22 3.55
C GLU A 25 3.74 -7.98 2.22
N ILE A 26 4.86 -7.24 2.22
CA ILE A 26 5.70 -7.09 1.03
C ILE A 26 6.26 -8.44 0.59
N GLU A 27 6.77 -9.25 1.52
CA GLU A 27 7.26 -10.61 1.22
C GLU A 27 6.15 -11.50 0.66
N GLN A 28 4.95 -11.46 1.25
CA GLN A 28 3.81 -12.23 0.78
C GLN A 28 3.33 -11.80 -0.62
N ALA A 29 3.26 -10.50 -0.88
CA ALA A 29 2.78 -9.98 -2.17
C ALA A 29 3.79 -10.19 -3.31
N THR A 30 5.08 -10.13 -3.01
CA THR A 30 6.16 -10.27 -4.00
C THR A 30 6.64 -11.72 -4.15
N GLY A 31 6.41 -12.57 -3.15
CA GLY A 31 7.00 -13.91 -3.07
C GLY A 31 8.52 -13.89 -2.82
N MET A 32 9.11 -12.72 -2.58
CA MET A 32 10.56 -12.53 -2.39
C MET A 32 10.90 -12.45 -0.90
N THR A 33 12.09 -12.92 -0.54
CA THR A 33 12.60 -12.79 0.84
C THR A 33 13.19 -11.40 1.10
N ARG A 34 13.27 -10.97 2.37
CA ARG A 34 13.92 -9.70 2.75
C ARG A 34 15.32 -9.49 2.18
N LYS A 35 16.08 -10.57 1.98
CA LYS A 35 17.45 -10.50 1.42
C LYS A 35 17.44 -9.99 -0.03
N VAL A 36 16.44 -10.40 -0.81
CA VAL A 36 16.25 -9.98 -2.22
C VAL A 36 15.59 -8.61 -2.28
N LEU A 37 14.66 -8.32 -1.37
CA LEU A 37 13.95 -7.03 -1.34
C LEU A 37 14.79 -5.87 -0.81
N LYS A 38 15.74 -6.11 0.10
CA LYS A 38 16.64 -5.06 0.64
C LYS A 38 17.39 -4.27 -0.45
N PRO A 39 18.10 -4.91 -1.40
CA PRO A 39 18.74 -4.19 -2.49
C PRO A 39 17.71 -3.47 -3.36
N LEU A 40 16.57 -4.08 -3.69
CA LEU A 40 15.49 -3.43 -4.47
C LEU A 40 14.95 -2.15 -3.82
N ILE A 41 14.85 -2.14 -2.49
CA ILE A 41 14.47 -0.93 -1.72
C ILE A 41 15.58 0.11 -1.76
N THR A 42 16.83 -0.31 -1.59
CA THR A 42 18.00 0.59 -1.56
C THR A 42 18.25 1.24 -2.92
N GLU A 43 18.07 0.48 -3.99
CA GLU A 43 18.19 0.91 -5.39
C GLU A 43 16.94 1.68 -5.88
N ALA A 44 16.00 1.98 -4.97
CA ALA A 44 14.73 2.67 -5.24
C ALA A 44 13.84 1.99 -6.30
N ALA A 45 14.07 0.71 -6.58
CA ALA A 45 13.24 -0.09 -7.47
C ALA A 45 11.88 -0.39 -6.85
N LEU A 46 11.81 -0.63 -5.53
CA LEU A 46 10.57 -0.85 -4.78
C LEU A 46 10.08 0.45 -4.13
N PRO A 47 8.83 0.89 -4.38
CA PRO A 47 8.31 2.15 -3.82
C PRO A 47 7.95 1.98 -2.34
N VAL A 48 8.93 2.11 -1.45
CA VAL A 48 8.74 2.08 0.01
C VAL A 48 9.14 3.41 0.65
N ARG A 49 8.62 3.64 1.85
CA ARG A 49 9.02 4.73 2.76
C ARG A 49 9.50 4.13 4.07
N TYR A 50 10.41 4.79 4.76
CA TYR A 50 10.85 4.36 6.08
C TYR A 50 10.11 5.11 7.18
N ILE A 51 9.44 4.38 8.07
CA ILE A 51 8.82 4.92 9.29
C ILE A 51 9.48 4.23 10.48
N GLY A 52 10.19 4.98 11.32
CA GLY A 52 10.90 4.43 12.48
C GLY A 52 11.92 3.34 12.12
N GLY A 53 12.57 3.44 10.95
CA GLY A 53 13.53 2.45 10.46
C GLY A 53 12.92 1.20 9.83
N ARG A 54 11.58 1.12 9.72
CA ARG A 54 10.89 0.03 9.02
C ARG A 54 10.42 0.50 7.65
N PRO A 55 10.72 -0.23 6.56
CA PRO A 55 10.14 0.06 5.27
C PRO A 55 8.66 -0.30 5.32
N VAL A 56 7.85 0.62 4.83
CA VAL A 56 6.41 0.52 4.68
C VAL A 56 6.05 1.01 3.29
N THR A 57 5.06 0.39 2.67
CA THR A 57 4.46 0.89 1.43
C THR A 57 2.96 0.87 1.55
N THR A 58 2.26 1.33 0.53
CA THR A 58 0.81 1.19 0.46
C THR A 58 0.48 -0.08 -0.29
N ALA A 59 -0.57 -0.79 0.10
CA ALA A 59 -1.02 -1.99 -0.62
C ALA A 59 -1.17 -1.73 -2.12
N THR A 60 -1.77 -0.60 -2.50
CA THR A 60 -1.94 -0.21 -3.91
C THR A 60 -0.63 0.03 -4.65
N GLN A 61 0.39 0.62 -4.01
CA GLN A 61 1.70 0.79 -4.66
C GLN A 61 2.42 -0.54 -4.84
N LEU A 62 2.31 -1.42 -3.86
CA LEU A 62 2.87 -2.77 -3.91
C LEU A 62 2.21 -3.59 -5.03
N GLU A 63 0.89 -3.60 -5.10
CA GLU A 63 0.13 -4.28 -6.17
C GLU A 63 0.52 -3.75 -7.56
N ARG A 64 0.62 -2.42 -7.71
CA ARG A 64 1.04 -1.81 -8.98
C ARG A 64 2.46 -2.20 -9.36
N TRP A 65 3.37 -2.27 -8.38
CA TRP A 65 4.75 -2.65 -8.61
C TRP A 65 4.86 -4.12 -9.05
N VAL A 66 4.14 -5.02 -8.37
CA VAL A 66 4.06 -6.44 -8.74
C VAL A 66 3.45 -6.59 -10.14
N ALA A 67 2.35 -5.89 -10.43
CA ALA A 67 1.71 -5.90 -11.74
C ALA A 67 2.59 -5.32 -12.86
N ALA A 68 3.51 -4.41 -12.54
CA ALA A 68 4.47 -3.85 -13.49
C ALA A 68 5.59 -4.85 -13.87
N GLY A 69 5.65 -6.02 -13.25
CA GLY A 69 6.62 -7.07 -13.62
C GLY A 69 8.06 -6.75 -13.25
N VAL A 70 8.30 -5.78 -12.37
CA VAL A 70 9.67 -5.37 -11.94
C VAL A 70 10.32 -6.44 -11.02
N GLY A 71 9.67 -7.59 -10.85
CA GLY A 71 10.10 -8.69 -9.99
C GLY A 71 10.29 -10.05 -10.68
N VAL A 72 10.33 -10.12 -12.02
CA VAL A 72 10.69 -11.36 -12.75
C VAL A 72 11.58 -11.03 -13.94
#